data_AF-A0A1H8PUX3-F1
#
_entry.id   AF-A0A1H8PUX3-F1
#
_cell.length_a   1.000
_cell.length_b   1.000
_cell.length_c   1.000
_cell.angle_alpha   90.00
_cell.angle_beta   90.00
_cell.angle_gamma   90.00
#
_symmetry.space_group_name_H-M   'P 1'
#
loop_
_entity.id
_entity.type
_entity.pdbx_description
1 polymer ?
#
loop_
_entity_poly.entity_id
_entity_poly.type
_entity_poly.pdbx_seq_one_letter_code
_entity_poly.pdbx_strand_id
1 'polypeptide(L)'
;MDGRTWLFDPATAHATVLAHRPAGCTAVECVVSDAVWADVVGLLRWADAGTRVPAPLAAGTWWRLATGCAALLRRLPGLCAELDEPWAVQGLPGEDERPAAERLIRATGRLAGLLSAPAPVPLRRLASAVDALGAAAIAVLVETGCAGGARPAP
;
A
#
# COMPACT_ATOMS: atom_id res chain seq x y z
N MET A 1 18.87 -1.62 -7.87
CA MET A 1 18.22 -1.50 -9.19
C MET A 1 16.97 -0.67 -9.00
N ASP A 2 17.03 0.62 -9.36
CA ASP A 2 15.98 1.63 -9.21
C ASP A 2 14.77 1.35 -10.11
N GLY A 3 14.04 0.26 -9.83
CA GLY A 3 12.88 -0.16 -10.64
C GLY A 3 11.62 0.68 -10.44
N ARG A 4 11.67 1.71 -9.59
CA ARG A 4 10.49 2.48 -9.15
C ARG A 4 10.61 4.00 -9.30
N THR A 5 11.64 4.50 -9.98
CA THR A 5 11.80 5.95 -10.24
C THR A 5 10.59 6.54 -10.94
N TRP A 6 9.94 5.76 -11.81
CA TRP A 6 8.71 6.13 -12.50
C TRP A 6 7.55 6.49 -11.55
N LEU A 7 7.52 5.96 -10.32
CA LEU A 7 6.51 6.34 -9.33
C LEU A 7 6.55 7.84 -9.06
N PHE A 8 7.71 8.47 -9.16
CA PHE A 8 7.91 9.88 -8.85
C PHE A 8 7.80 10.79 -10.08
N ASP A 9 7.72 10.24 -11.30
CA ASP A 9 7.34 10.98 -12.49
C ASP A 9 5.81 11.13 -12.54
N PRO A 10 5.26 12.36 -12.42
CA PRO A 10 3.81 12.56 -12.43
C PRO A 10 3.13 12.06 -13.69
N ALA A 11 3.78 12.21 -14.85
CA ALA A 11 3.19 11.82 -16.14
C ALA A 11 3.06 10.30 -16.25
N THR A 12 4.16 9.58 -15.99
CA THR A 12 4.16 8.11 -16.02
C THR A 12 3.23 7.53 -14.94
N ALA A 13 3.29 8.04 -13.71
CA ALA A 13 2.41 7.56 -12.64
C ALA A 13 0.93 7.78 -12.97
N HIS A 14 0.57 8.93 -13.55
CA HIS A 14 -0.79 9.18 -14.00
C HIS A 14 -1.22 8.24 -15.12
N ALA A 15 -0.36 8.03 -16.13
CA ALA A 15 -0.63 7.09 -17.21
C ALA A 15 -0.84 5.66 -16.69
N THR A 16 -0.07 5.22 -15.68
CA THR A 16 -0.27 3.91 -15.04
C THR A 16 -1.63 3.80 -14.34
N VAL A 17 -2.07 4.85 -13.63
CA VAL A 17 -3.41 4.89 -13.01
C VAL A 17 -4.51 4.73 -14.08
N LEU A 18 -4.40 5.50 -15.17
CA LEU A 18 -5.39 5.45 -16.25
C LEU A 18 -5.43 4.10 -16.96
N ALA A 19 -4.28 3.41 -17.06
CA ALA A 19 -4.18 2.10 -17.70
C ALA A 19 -4.99 1.01 -16.97
N HIS A 20 -5.38 1.23 -15.71
CA HIS A 20 -6.23 0.31 -14.97
C HIS A 20 -7.73 0.47 -15.20
N ARG A 21 -8.15 1.52 -15.91
CA ARG A 21 -9.57 1.71 -16.23
C ARG A 21 -10.09 0.52 -17.05
N PRO A 22 -11.20 -0.11 -16.66
CA PRO A 22 -11.79 -1.18 -17.46
C PRO A 22 -12.19 -0.68 -18.84
N ALA A 23 -12.06 -1.54 -19.86
CA ALA A 23 -12.52 -1.21 -21.20
C ALA A 23 -14.05 -1.03 -21.20
N GLY A 24 -14.51 0.12 -21.71
CA GLY A 24 -15.94 0.45 -21.71
C GLY A 24 -16.52 0.81 -20.34
N CYS A 25 -15.67 1.21 -19.37
CA CYS A 25 -16.14 1.63 -18.04
C CYS A 25 -17.15 2.78 -18.09
N THR A 26 -18.15 2.70 -17.22
CA THR A 26 -19.00 3.83 -16.82
C THR A 26 -18.16 4.88 -16.10
N ALA A 27 -18.69 6.11 -16.02
CA ALA A 27 -18.00 7.20 -15.33
C ALA A 27 -17.66 6.86 -13.86
N VAL A 28 -18.55 6.15 -13.16
CA VAL A 28 -18.34 5.72 -11.77
C VAL A 28 -17.18 4.73 -11.69
N GLU A 29 -17.17 3.69 -12.52
CA GLU A 29 -16.10 2.71 -12.56
C GLU A 29 -14.74 3.35 -12.87
N CYS A 30 -14.68 4.28 -13.83
CA CYS A 30 -13.42 4.95 -14.15
C CYS A 30 -12.93 5.83 -12.98
N VAL A 31 -13.82 6.57 -12.31
CA VAL A 31 -13.47 7.43 -11.15
C VAL A 31 -13.02 6.60 -9.95
N VAL A 32 -13.73 5.51 -9.64
CA VAL A 32 -13.35 4.61 -8.54
C VAL A 32 -11.99 3.99 -8.83
N SER A 33 -11.76 3.51 -10.06
CA SER A 33 -10.47 3.00 -10.50
C SER A 33 -9.36 4.04 -10.29
N ASP A 34 -9.55 5.26 -10.81
CA ASP A 34 -8.53 6.31 -10.71
C ASP A 34 -8.20 6.67 -9.26
N ALA A 35 -9.23 6.83 -8.42
CA ALA A 35 -9.06 7.20 -7.02
C ALA A 35 -8.29 6.11 -6.25
N VAL A 36 -8.66 4.84 -6.45
CA VAL A 36 -8.02 3.69 -5.80
C VAL A 36 -6.56 3.55 -6.24
N TRP A 37 -6.28 3.61 -7.54
CA TRP A 37 -4.93 3.43 -8.03
C TRP A 37 -4.02 4.63 -7.74
N ALA A 38 -4.56 5.84 -7.69
CA ALA A 38 -3.83 7.01 -7.21
C ALA A 38 -3.42 6.86 -5.73
N ASP A 39 -4.33 6.38 -4.87
CA ASP A 39 -4.02 6.07 -3.47
C ASP A 39 -2.91 5.00 -3.37
N VAL A 40 -3.01 3.93 -4.17
CA VAL A 40 -1.99 2.86 -4.23
C VAL A 40 -0.61 3.40 -4.63
N VAL A 41 -0.52 4.26 -5.65
CA VAL A 41 0.73 4.91 -6.03
C VAL A 41 1.30 5.73 -4.87
N GLY A 42 0.44 6.46 -4.14
CA GLY A 42 0.83 7.20 -2.94
C GLY A 42 1.42 6.30 -1.85
N LEU A 43 0.81 5.14 -1.59
CA LEU A 43 1.33 4.16 -0.63
C LEU A 43 2.68 3.59 -1.07
N LEU A 44 2.83 3.26 -2.36
CA LEU A 44 4.10 2.76 -2.89
C LEU A 44 5.22 3.81 -2.81
N ARG A 45 4.92 5.09 -3.02
CA ARG A 45 5.86 6.20 -2.81
C ARG A 45 6.31 6.30 -1.35
N TRP A 46 5.39 6.16 -0.39
CA TRP A 46 5.77 6.15 1.03
C TRP A 46 6.59 4.92 1.41
N ALA A 47 6.24 3.75 0.89
CA ALA A 47 7.00 2.53 1.12
C ALA A 47 8.43 2.64 0.57
N ASP A 48 8.60 3.19 -0.63
CA ASP A 48 9.91 3.43 -1.24
C ASP A 48 10.68 4.56 -0.52
N ALA A 49 10.01 5.64 -0.11
CA ALA A 49 10.65 6.70 0.65
C ALA A 49 11.20 6.18 1.99
N GLY A 50 10.44 5.33 2.70
CA GLY A 50 10.85 4.83 4.01
C GLY A 50 12.10 3.97 3.99
N THR A 51 12.40 3.30 2.88
CA THR A 51 13.64 2.51 2.71
C THR A 51 14.84 3.36 2.29
N ARG A 52 14.62 4.59 1.81
CA ARG A 52 15.67 5.50 1.33
C ARG A 52 16.01 6.63 2.30
N VAL A 53 15.05 7.08 3.12
CA VAL A 53 15.26 8.20 4.03
C VAL A 53 16.16 7.82 5.21
N PRO A 54 16.91 8.77 5.78
CA PRO A 54 17.66 8.55 7.02
C PRO A 54 16.78 8.05 8.17
N ALA A 55 17.35 7.24 9.07
CA ALA A 55 16.62 6.64 10.20
C ALA A 55 15.76 7.63 11.03
N PRO A 56 16.20 8.87 11.32
CA PRO A 56 15.37 9.83 12.06
C PRO A 56 14.05 10.21 11.36
N LEU A 57 13.99 10.11 10.03
CA LEU A 57 12.80 10.42 9.23
C LEU A 57 11.98 9.17 8.89
N ALA A 58 12.58 7.98 8.99
CA ALA A 58 11.95 6.71 8.63
C ALA A 58 10.68 6.46 9.45
N ALA A 59 10.70 6.74 10.76
CA ALA A 59 9.53 6.57 11.62
C ALA A 59 8.32 7.41 11.15
N GLY A 60 8.55 8.69 10.80
CA GLY A 60 7.49 9.54 10.26
C GLY A 60 6.93 9.01 8.93
N THR A 61 7.80 8.48 8.07
CA THR A 61 7.40 7.86 6.80
C THR A 61 6.57 6.60 7.01
N TRP A 62 6.98 5.69 7.91
CA TRP A 62 6.22 4.49 8.21
C TRP A 62 4.87 4.80 8.83
N TRP A 63 4.78 5.86 9.62
CA TRP A 63 3.50 6.25 10.20
C TRP A 63 2.55 6.81 9.13
N ARG A 64 3.07 7.61 8.18
CA ARG A 64 2.28 8.07 7.03
C ARG A 64 1.82 6.92 6.14
N LEU A 65 2.68 5.91 5.92
CA LEU A 65 2.33 4.71 5.17
C LEU A 65 1.17 3.96 5.84
N ALA A 66 1.29 3.62 7.12
CA ALA A 66 0.25 2.86 7.83
C ALA A 66 -1.06 3.66 7.94
N THR A 67 -1.00 4.98 8.17
CA THR A 67 -2.19 5.84 8.17
C THR A 67 -2.87 5.87 6.80
N GLY A 68 -2.08 5.95 5.72
CA GLY A 68 -2.58 5.88 4.34
C GLY A 68 -3.28 4.55 4.06
N CYS A 69 -2.67 3.42 4.46
CA CYS A 69 -3.28 2.10 4.35
C CYS A 69 -4.64 2.05 5.07
N ALA A 70 -4.69 2.51 6.32
CA ALA A 70 -5.92 2.54 7.11
C ALA A 70 -6.99 3.47 6.50
N ALA A 71 -6.60 4.60 5.91
CA ALA A 71 -7.53 5.50 5.23
C ALA A 71 -8.14 4.86 3.98
N LEU A 72 -7.34 4.18 3.16
CA LEU A 72 -7.83 3.46 1.99
C LEU A 72 -8.75 2.30 2.40
N LEU A 73 -8.34 1.46 3.36
CA LEU A 73 -9.14 0.33 3.84
C LEU A 73 -10.51 0.75 4.37
N ARG A 74 -10.61 1.91 5.04
CA ARG A 74 -11.90 2.46 5.51
C ARG A 74 -12.83 2.88 4.37
N ARG A 75 -12.30 3.27 3.21
CA ARG A 75 -13.08 3.69 2.04
C ARG A 75 -13.52 2.52 1.16
N LEU A 76 -12.74 1.45 1.10
CA LEU A 76 -12.98 0.32 0.19
C LEU A 76 -14.37 -0.32 0.30
N PRO A 77 -15.00 -0.50 1.48
CA PRO A 77 -16.36 -1.05 1.55
C PRO A 77 -17.38 -0.20 0.77
N GLY A 78 -17.30 1.13 0.89
CA GLY A 78 -18.17 2.05 0.16
C GLY A 78 -17.90 2.00 -1.35
N LEU A 79 -16.62 1.98 -1.74
CA LEU A 79 -16.24 1.86 -3.15
C LEU A 79 -16.69 0.53 -3.78
N CYS A 80 -16.70 -0.57 -3.02
CA CYS A 80 -17.25 -1.84 -3.49
C CYS A 80 -18.76 -1.74 -3.73
N ALA A 81 -19.50 -1.07 -2.84
CA ALA A 81 -20.93 -0.86 -3.01
C ALA A 81 -21.25 -0.03 -4.27
N GLU A 82 -20.46 1.00 -4.58
CA GLU A 82 -20.60 1.79 -5.82
C GLU A 82 -20.37 0.96 -7.09
N LEU A 83 -19.56 -0.10 -7.00
CA LEU A 83 -19.24 -1.00 -8.12
C LEU A 83 -20.11 -2.27 -8.15
N ASP A 84 -21.07 -2.42 -7.22
CA ASP A 84 -21.78 -3.69 -6.98
C ASP A 84 -20.83 -4.89 -6.77
N GLU A 85 -19.63 -4.63 -6.24
CA GLU A 85 -18.67 -5.68 -5.87
C GLU A 85 -18.98 -6.20 -4.45
N PRO A 86 -18.98 -7.53 -4.24
CA PRO A 86 -19.20 -8.09 -2.91
C PRO A 86 -18.04 -7.75 -1.98
N TRP A 87 -18.34 -7.04 -0.89
CA TRP A 87 -17.41 -6.80 0.21
C TRP A 87 -17.51 -7.91 1.26
N ALA A 88 -16.37 -8.53 1.58
CA ALA A 88 -16.27 -9.46 2.69
C ALA A 88 -15.09 -9.06 3.57
N VAL A 89 -15.32 -9.05 4.89
CA VAL A 89 -14.26 -8.92 5.88
C VAL A 89 -13.25 -10.03 5.61
N GLN A 90 -12.04 -9.65 5.19
CA GLN A 90 -10.95 -10.61 5.05
C GLN A 90 -10.61 -11.09 6.46
N GLY A 91 -10.50 -12.40 6.65
CA GLY A 91 -10.08 -12.97 7.93
C GLY A 91 -8.72 -12.39 8.37
N LEU A 92 -8.46 -12.41 9.68
CA LEU A 92 -7.15 -12.02 10.21
C LEU A 92 -6.06 -12.81 9.46
N PRO A 93 -5.08 -12.14 8.82
CA PRO A 93 -3.96 -12.85 8.25
C PRO A 93 -3.28 -13.63 9.37
N GLY A 94 -2.94 -14.90 9.11
CA GLY A 94 -2.15 -15.69 10.06
C GLY A 94 -0.84 -14.98 10.41
N GLU A 95 -0.32 -15.21 11.61
CA GLU A 95 0.95 -14.62 12.04
C GLU A 95 2.05 -14.95 11.02
N ASP A 96 2.56 -13.93 10.33
CA ASP A 96 3.71 -14.06 9.45
C ASP A 96 4.96 -13.87 10.31
N GLU A 97 5.63 -14.98 10.64
CA GLU A 97 6.82 -15.01 11.50
C GLU A 97 8.05 -14.33 10.88
N ARG A 98 7.98 -13.89 9.61
CA ARG A 98 9.10 -13.20 8.96
C ARG A 98 9.38 -11.84 9.60
N PRO A 99 10.65 -11.37 9.57
CA PRO A 99 11.02 -10.03 10.08
C PRO A 99 10.16 -8.92 9.45
N ALA A 100 9.83 -7.86 10.20
CA ALA A 100 8.94 -6.81 9.69
C ALA A 100 9.41 -6.17 8.38
N ALA A 101 10.72 -5.96 8.23
CA ALA A 101 11.30 -5.43 7.00
C ALA A 101 11.05 -6.37 5.79
N GLU A 102 11.15 -7.68 5.96
CA GLU A 102 10.88 -8.63 4.86
C GLU A 102 9.39 -8.66 4.50
N ARG A 103 8.51 -8.63 5.51
CA ARG A 103 7.06 -8.52 5.31
C ARG A 103 6.71 -7.26 4.53
N LEU A 104 7.33 -6.13 4.86
CA LEU A 104 7.14 -4.86 4.18
C LEU A 104 7.58 -4.93 2.71
N ILE A 105 8.76 -5.50 2.43
CA ILE A 105 9.26 -5.68 1.07
C ILE A 105 8.31 -6.55 0.25
N ARG A 106 7.84 -7.66 0.81
CA ARG A 106 6.89 -8.58 0.16
C ARG A 106 5.54 -7.92 -0.09
N ALA A 107 4.98 -7.22 0.89
CA ALA A 107 3.70 -6.51 0.75
C ALA A 107 3.79 -5.40 -0.31
N THR A 108 4.87 -4.62 -0.29
CA THR A 108 5.17 -3.60 -1.30
C THR A 108 5.31 -4.22 -2.69
N GLY A 109 6.04 -5.34 -2.81
CA GLY A 109 6.19 -6.09 -4.05
C GLY A 109 4.85 -6.63 -4.58
N ARG A 110 4.00 -7.17 -3.71
CA ARG A 110 2.65 -7.63 -4.06
C ARG A 110 1.79 -6.49 -4.58
N LEU A 111 1.78 -5.36 -3.89
CA LEU A 111 1.01 -4.18 -4.29
C LEU A 111 1.49 -3.61 -5.63
N ALA A 112 2.82 -3.54 -5.83
CA ALA A 112 3.40 -3.15 -7.11
C ALA A 112 3.05 -4.14 -8.24
N GLY A 113 3.03 -5.44 -7.94
CA GLY A 113 2.59 -6.47 -8.90
C GLY A 113 1.12 -6.35 -9.29
N LEU A 114 0.24 -5.94 -8.36
CA LEU A 114 -1.16 -5.63 -8.67
C LEU A 114 -1.27 -4.41 -9.59
N LEU A 115 -0.46 -3.37 -9.35
CA LEU A 115 -0.39 -2.17 -10.19
C LEU A 115 0.20 -2.44 -11.60
N SER A 116 0.86 -3.59 -11.80
CA SER A 116 1.33 -4.02 -13.13
C SER A 116 0.45 -5.11 -13.75
N ALA A 117 -0.65 -5.47 -13.09
CA ALA A 117 -1.52 -6.53 -13.59
C ALA A 117 -2.35 -6.02 -14.78
N PRO A 118 -2.41 -6.78 -15.90
CA PRO A 118 -3.15 -6.39 -17.10
C PRO A 118 -4.67 -6.59 -16.98
N ALA A 119 -5.13 -7.30 -15.94
CA ALA A 119 -6.54 -7.61 -15.73
C ALA A 119 -7.11 -6.75 -14.58
N PRO A 120 -8.43 -6.47 -14.59
CA PRO A 120 -9.11 -5.83 -13.47
C PRO A 120 -8.78 -6.55 -12.15
N VAL A 121 -8.37 -5.78 -11.14
CA VAL A 121 -8.04 -6.28 -9.82
C VAL A 121 -9.25 -6.09 -8.91
N PRO A 122 -9.89 -7.15 -8.40
CA PRO A 122 -11.01 -7.01 -7.47
C PRO A 122 -10.59 -6.22 -6.23
N LEU A 123 -11.45 -5.30 -5.76
CA LEU A 123 -11.11 -4.42 -4.64
C LEU A 123 -10.80 -5.19 -3.36
N ARG A 124 -11.42 -6.36 -3.15
CA ARG A 124 -11.10 -7.27 -2.04
C ARG A 124 -9.65 -7.77 -2.06
N ARG A 125 -9.10 -8.06 -3.25
CA ARG A 125 -7.72 -8.54 -3.39
C ARG A 125 -6.76 -7.40 -3.09
N LEU A 126 -7.09 -6.19 -3.54
CA LEU A 126 -6.34 -5.00 -3.20
C LEU A 126 -6.37 -4.74 -1.68
N ALA A 127 -7.53 -4.84 -1.04
CA ALA A 127 -7.68 -4.67 0.40
C ALA A 127 -6.69 -5.57 1.17
N SER A 128 -6.59 -6.85 0.81
CA SER A 128 -5.66 -7.79 1.45
C SER A 128 -4.18 -7.38 1.32
N ALA A 129 -3.79 -6.79 0.18
CA ALA A 129 -2.43 -6.32 -0.04
C ALA A 129 -2.14 -5.03 0.73
N VAL A 130 -3.12 -4.12 0.80
CA VAL A 130 -3.03 -2.86 1.54
C VAL A 130 -2.98 -3.10 3.05
N ASP A 131 -3.77 -4.05 3.56
CA ASP A 131 -3.78 -4.47 4.96
C ASP A 131 -2.41 -5.06 5.37
N ALA A 132 -1.90 -6.00 4.59
CA ALA A 132 -0.57 -6.58 4.82
C ALA A 132 0.55 -5.51 4.81
N LEU A 133 0.44 -4.51 3.93
CA LEU A 133 1.40 -3.40 3.88
C LEU A 133 1.32 -2.51 5.14
N GLY A 134 0.11 -2.15 5.56
CA GLY A 134 -0.12 -1.36 6.76
C GLY A 134 0.37 -2.08 8.03
N ALA A 135 0.04 -3.36 8.18
CA ALA A 135 0.49 -4.20 9.28
C ALA A 135 2.02 -4.30 9.33
N ALA A 136 2.67 -4.52 8.19
CA ALA A 136 4.13 -4.57 8.12
C ALA A 136 4.78 -3.22 8.48
N ALA A 137 4.21 -2.10 8.05
CA ALA A 137 4.69 -0.76 8.39
C ALA A 137 4.60 -0.48 9.90
N ILE A 138 3.50 -0.88 10.55
CA ILE A 138 3.35 -0.79 12.01
C ILE A 138 4.39 -1.68 12.71
N ALA A 139 4.61 -2.90 12.22
CA ALA A 139 5.59 -3.79 12.84
C ALA A 139 7.02 -3.24 12.74
N VAL A 140 7.39 -2.61 11.62
CA VAL A 140 8.70 -1.93 11.49
C VAL A 140 8.82 -0.79 12.50
N LEU A 141 7.75 0.00 12.72
CA LEU A 141 7.74 1.05 13.75
C LEU A 141 7.95 0.49 15.16
N VAL A 142 7.29 -0.63 15.49
CA VAL A 142 7.41 -1.26 16.80
C VAL A 142 8.83 -1.79 17.01
N GLU A 143 9.38 -2.54 16.05
CA GLU A 143 10.74 -3.09 16.13
C GLU A 143 11.80 -2.00 16.25
N THR A 144 11.68 -0.91 15.48
CA THR A 144 12.63 0.22 15.53
C THR A 144 12.50 1.04 16.82
N GLY A 145 11.28 1.21 17.35
CA GLY A 145 11.04 1.84 18.65
C GLY A 145 11.59 1.04 19.82
N CYS A 146 11.50 -0.30 19.78
CA CYS A 146 12.06 -1.18 20.80
C CYS A 146 13.60 -1.23 20.77
N ALA A 147 14.22 -1.17 19.58
CA ALA A 147 15.67 -1.19 19.45
C ALA A 147 16.34 0.08 20.04
N GLY A 148 15.64 1.22 20.05
CA GLY A 148 16.13 2.48 20.65
C GLY A 148 16.03 2.54 22.18
N GLY A 149 15.38 1.56 22.83
CA GLY A 149 15.18 1.50 24.28
C GLY A 149 16.31 0.84 25.08
N ALA A 150 17.29 0.22 24.42
CA ALA A 150 18.47 -0.34 25.08
C ALA A 150 19.45 0.78 25.49
N ARG A 151 19.19 1.42 26.62
CA ARG A 151 20.11 2.37 27.26
C ARG A 151 21.34 1.60 27.77
N PRO A 152 22.58 2.01 27.47
CA PRO A 152 23.74 1.38 28.10
C PRO A 152 23.67 1.58 29.61
N ALA A 153 23.85 0.50 30.37
CA ALA A 153 23.94 0.53 31.82
C ALA A 153 25.16 1.38 32.25
N PRO A 154 25.07 2.12 33.37
CA PRO A 154 26.16 2.95 33.88
C PRO A 154 27.38 2.13 34.32
#